data_AF-A0A8J7FAH2-F1
#
_entry.id   AF-A0A8J7FAH2-F1
#
_cell.length_a   1.000
_cell.length_b   1.000
_cell.length_c   1.000
_cell.angle_alpha   90.00
_cell.angle_beta   90.00
_cell.angle_gamma   90.00
#
_symmetry.space_group_name_H-M   'P 1'
#
loop_
_entity.id
_entity.type
_entity.pdbx_description
1 polymer ?
#
loop_
_entity_poly.entity_id
_entity_poly.type
_entity_poly.pdbx_seq_one_letter_code
_entity_poly.pdbx_strand_id
1 'polypeptide(L)'
;MVKRGKTVEFHKSRNSNKHLKRRLSERKFQKVMGLAPTQDSSGDKKKSKVSGGSALCRKAFWQWVFTSVEPKRSRTNEITKKLGAILDKEKSGGRPIRLVRSRISVRACKLLFNQFVKELNEYNRC
;
A
#
# COMPACT_ATOMS: atom_id res chain seq x y z
N MET A 1 21.03 13.78 18.99
CA MET A 1 19.60 14.14 18.99
C MET A 1 18.88 13.40 17.86
N VAL A 2 18.28 12.24 18.17
CA VAL A 2 17.65 11.32 17.18
C VAL A 2 16.33 11.93 16.69
N LYS A 3 16.24 12.30 15.40
CA LYS A 3 15.01 12.84 14.82
C LYS A 3 13.94 11.73 14.73
N ARG A 4 12.97 11.82 15.63
CA ARG A 4 11.83 10.90 15.81
C ARG A 4 10.93 10.84 14.57
N GLY A 5 10.68 9.63 14.08
CA GLY A 5 9.34 9.15 13.71
C GLY A 5 8.64 9.63 12.43
N LYS A 6 9.22 10.51 11.59
CA LYS A 6 8.68 10.78 10.23
C LYS A 6 9.80 11.05 9.23
N THR A 7 10.37 10.01 8.64
CA THR A 7 11.26 10.18 7.47
C THR A 7 10.42 10.47 6.22
N VAL A 8 9.79 11.65 6.19
CA VAL A 8 9.28 12.26 4.97
C VAL A 8 10.46 13.03 4.39
N GLU A 9 11.21 12.40 3.49
CA GLU A 9 12.29 13.08 2.79
C GLU A 9 11.70 13.86 1.62
N PHE A 10 12.12 15.11 1.49
CA PHE A 10 11.74 16.00 0.38
C PHE A 10 12.86 15.97 -0.64
N HIS A 11 12.59 15.39 -1.82
CA HIS A 11 13.52 15.45 -2.95
C HIS A 11 13.00 16.41 -4.01
N LYS A 12 13.90 17.15 -4.67
CA LYS A 12 13.56 17.84 -5.92
C LYS A 12 13.23 16.81 -6.99
N SER A 13 12.12 17.02 -7.70
CA SER A 13 11.78 16.23 -8.88
C SER A 13 12.77 16.55 -10.02
N ARG A 14 13.15 15.53 -10.81
CA ARG A 14 14.14 15.65 -11.90
C ARG A 14 13.62 16.51 -13.06
N ASN A 15 12.29 16.57 -13.25
CA ASN A 15 11.64 17.28 -14.37
C ASN A 15 10.78 18.47 -13.92
N SER A 16 10.59 18.66 -12.61
CA SER A 16 9.88 19.84 -12.10
C SER A 16 10.54 20.29 -10.81
N ASN A 17 10.72 21.59 -10.65
CA ASN A 17 11.32 22.19 -9.45
C ASN A 17 10.44 22.05 -8.19
N LYS A 18 9.46 21.13 -8.19
CA LYS A 18 8.55 20.84 -7.09
C LYS A 18 9.17 19.80 -6.16
N HIS A 19 9.17 20.09 -4.86
CA HIS A 19 9.56 19.14 -3.83
C HIS A 19 8.52 18.02 -3.73
N LEU A 20 8.94 16.78 -3.99
CA LEU A 20 8.07 15.61 -3.83
C LEU A 20 8.25 15.06 -2.41
N LYS A 21 7.15 15.06 -1.63
CA LYS A 21 7.09 14.38 -0.32
C LYS A 21 7.20 12.87 -0.55
N ARG A 22 8.33 12.25 -0.19
CA ARG A 22 8.47 10.79 -0.19
C ARG A 22 8.34 10.24 1.22
N ARG A 23 7.27 9.48 1.46
CA ARG A 23 7.17 8.61 2.64
C ARG A 23 8.03 7.36 2.41
N LEU A 24 9.33 7.46 2.65
CA LEU A 24 10.26 6.36 2.35
C LEU A 24 10.01 5.13 3.19
N SER A 25 9.68 5.27 4.47
CA SER A 25 9.34 4.15 5.35
C SER A 25 8.12 3.39 4.85
N GLU A 26 7.04 4.09 4.50
CA GLU A 26 5.83 3.50 3.91
C GLU A 26 6.14 2.79 2.58
N ARG A 27 6.95 3.40 1.71
CA ARG A 27 7.37 2.82 0.42
C ARG A 27 8.21 1.55 0.63
N LYS A 28 9.17 1.58 1.56
CA LYS A 28 10.01 0.43 1.93
C LYS A 28 9.13 -0.71 2.48
N PHE A 29 8.19 -0.40 3.36
CA PHE A 29 7.22 -1.36 3.89
C PHE A 29 6.40 -2.03 2.78
N GLN A 30 5.82 -1.25 1.87
CA GLN A 30 5.09 -1.79 0.72
C GLN A 30 5.96 -2.66 -0.19
N LYS A 31 7.26 -2.33 -0.35
CA LYS A 31 8.21 -3.13 -1.13
C LYS A 31 8.49 -4.47 -0.45
N VAL A 32 8.71 -4.49 0.86
CA VAL A 32 8.92 -5.72 1.64
C VAL A 32 7.67 -6.61 1.58
N MET A 33 6.48 -6.04 1.72
CA MET A 33 5.20 -6.76 1.60
C MET A 33 4.89 -7.24 0.17
N GLY A 34 5.70 -6.87 -0.82
CA GLY A 34 5.51 -7.25 -2.22
C GLY A 34 4.32 -6.54 -2.89
N LEU A 35 3.96 -5.34 -2.48
CA LEU A 35 2.84 -4.58 -3.07
C LEU A 35 3.29 -3.35 -3.85
N ALA A 36 4.53 -2.90 -3.66
CA ALA A 36 5.07 -1.78 -4.41
C ALA A 36 5.51 -2.22 -5.83
N PRO A 37 5.07 -1.52 -6.89
CA PRO A 37 5.64 -1.73 -8.21
C PRO A 37 7.10 -1.26 -8.24
N THR A 38 7.94 -2.07 -8.87
CA THR A 38 9.30 -1.76 -9.26
C THR A 38 9.33 -1.53 -10.77
N GLN A 39 10.10 -0.54 -11.19
CA GLN A 39 10.29 -0.29 -12.61
C GLN A 39 11.56 -1.03 -13.00
N ASP A 40 11.41 -2.12 -13.75
CA ASP A 40 12.54 -2.76 -14.40
C ASP A 40 12.74 -2.04 -15.73
N SER A 41 13.89 -1.37 -15.89
CA SER A 41 14.28 -0.72 -17.14
C SER A 41 15.49 -1.45 -17.70
N SER A 42 15.27 -2.22 -18.77
CA SER A 42 16.31 -2.87 -19.57
C SER A 42 16.03 -2.49 -21.03
N GLY A 43 16.92 -1.69 -21.63
CA GLY A 43 16.72 -1.10 -22.97
C GLY A 43 15.51 -0.16 -23.05
N ASP A 44 14.82 -0.15 -24.19
CA ASP A 44 13.69 0.76 -24.51
C ASP A 44 12.34 0.40 -23.86
N LYS A 45 12.24 -0.77 -23.21
CA LYS A 45 10.97 -1.25 -22.64
C LYS A 45 10.84 -0.83 -21.18
N LYS A 46 9.99 0.17 -20.90
CA LYS A 46 9.58 0.54 -19.53
C LYS A 46 8.39 -0.30 -19.09
N LYS A 47 8.63 -1.41 -18.38
CA LYS A 47 7.55 -2.20 -17.76
C LYS A 47 7.55 -2.00 -16.24
N SER A 48 6.39 -1.60 -15.71
CA SER A 48 6.15 -1.53 -14.26
C SER A 48 5.64 -2.89 -13.80
N LYS A 49 6.41 -3.60 -12.98
CA LYS A 49 6.04 -4.91 -12.43
C LYS A 49 6.37 -4.94 -10.95
N VAL A 50 5.60 -5.68 -10.17
CA VAL A 50 6.01 -6.05 -8.82
C VAL A 50 7.08 -7.15 -8.96
N SER A 51 8.36 -6.78 -8.94
CA SER A 51 9.50 -7.71 -9.14
C SER A 51 10.21 -8.14 -7.84
N GLY A 52 9.67 -7.81 -6.66
CA GLY A 52 10.28 -8.20 -5.38
C GLY A 52 9.30 -8.29 -4.19
N GLY A 53 9.86 -8.52 -3.01
CA GLY A 53 9.13 -8.63 -1.74
C GLY A 53 8.54 -10.02 -1.47
N SER A 54 7.91 -10.18 -0.31
CA SER A 54 7.40 -11.46 0.19
C SER A 54 6.23 -11.99 -0.66
N ALA A 55 6.41 -13.18 -1.25
CA ALA A 55 5.36 -13.88 -1.98
C ALA A 55 4.22 -14.33 -1.06
N LEU A 56 4.55 -14.74 0.17
CA LEU A 56 3.59 -15.15 1.18
C LEU A 56 2.68 -13.97 1.57
N CYS A 57 3.26 -12.81 1.86
CA CYS A 57 2.49 -11.61 2.19
C CYS A 57 1.58 -11.18 1.04
N ARG A 58 2.06 -11.23 -0.22
CA ARG A 58 1.22 -10.96 -1.39
C ARG A 58 0.01 -11.89 -1.44
N LYS A 59 0.22 -13.21 -1.31
CA LYS A 59 -0.87 -14.19 -1.31
C LYS A 59 -1.85 -13.94 -0.17
N ALA A 60 -1.34 -13.66 1.03
CA ALA A 60 -2.17 -13.34 2.20
C ALA A 60 -3.04 -12.10 1.98
N PHE A 61 -2.50 -11.02 1.42
CA PHE A 61 -3.28 -9.83 1.10
C PHE A 61 -4.38 -10.11 0.06
N TRP A 62 -4.09 -10.94 -0.94
CA TRP A 62 -5.09 -11.32 -1.92
C TRP A 62 -6.19 -12.17 -1.31
N GLN A 63 -5.82 -13.20 -0.55
CA GLN A 63 -6.75 -14.08 0.15
C GLN A 63 -7.65 -13.28 1.09
N TRP A 64 -7.09 -12.37 1.88
CA TRP A 64 -7.85 -11.49 2.77
C TRP A 64 -8.84 -10.58 2.04
N VAL A 65 -8.46 -10.05 0.88
CA VAL A 65 -9.40 -9.27 0.05
C VAL A 65 -10.56 -10.15 -0.42
N PHE A 66 -10.29 -11.37 -0.87
CA PHE A 66 -11.33 -12.28 -1.35
C PHE A 66 -12.27 -12.78 -0.25
N THR A 67 -11.78 -12.97 0.98
CA THR A 67 -12.56 -13.57 2.06
C THR A 67 -13.24 -12.55 2.96
N SER A 68 -12.57 -11.42 3.24
CA SER A 68 -13.01 -10.46 4.26
C SER A 68 -13.49 -9.12 3.70
N VAL A 69 -13.01 -8.70 2.52
CA VAL A 69 -13.35 -7.37 1.96
C VAL A 69 -14.38 -7.46 0.84
N GLU A 70 -14.19 -8.37 -0.12
CA GLU A 70 -15.05 -8.49 -1.28
C GLU A 70 -16.48 -8.95 -0.92
N PRO A 71 -16.67 -10.01 -0.11
CA PRO A 71 -18.01 -10.45 0.28
C PRO A 71 -18.63 -9.46 1.25
N LYS A 72 -19.77 -8.85 0.88
CA LYS A 72 -20.46 -7.86 1.72
C LYS A 72 -20.77 -8.38 3.12
N ARG A 73 -21.19 -9.65 3.23
CA ARG A 73 -21.48 -10.33 4.50
C ARG A 73 -20.29 -10.47 5.45
N SER A 74 -19.07 -10.47 4.93
CA SER A 74 -17.85 -10.64 5.72
C SER A 74 -17.28 -9.32 6.26
N ARG A 75 -17.91 -8.17 5.92
CA ARG A 75 -17.43 -6.83 6.30
C ARG A 75 -17.89 -6.46 7.71
N THR A 76 -17.34 -7.15 8.71
CA THR A 76 -17.77 -7.03 10.11
C THR A 76 -17.20 -5.81 10.81
N ASN A 77 -15.95 -5.45 10.50
CA ASN A 77 -15.25 -4.32 11.14
C ASN A 77 -15.22 -3.05 10.27
N GLU A 78 -14.87 -1.92 10.87
CA GLU A 78 -14.82 -0.65 10.13
C GLU A 78 -13.83 -0.66 8.96
N ILE A 79 -12.71 -1.35 9.09
CA ILE A 79 -11.66 -1.41 8.07
C ILE A 79 -12.20 -2.11 6.81
N THR A 80 -12.80 -3.29 6.97
CA THR A 80 -13.38 -4.06 5.86
C THR A 80 -14.58 -3.34 5.25
N LYS A 81 -15.39 -2.64 6.05
CA LYS A 81 -16.47 -1.77 5.54
C LYS A 81 -15.93 -0.62 4.68
N LYS A 82 -14.94 0.13 5.19
CA LYS A 82 -14.30 1.25 4.48
C LYS A 82 -13.64 0.80 3.18
N LEU A 83 -12.87 -0.29 3.20
CA LEU A 83 -12.23 -0.84 2.01
C LEU A 83 -13.24 -1.46 1.03
N GLY A 84 -14.28 -2.12 1.55
CA GLY A 84 -15.35 -2.71 0.76
C GLY A 84 -16.16 -1.67 0.00
N ALA A 85 -16.48 -0.52 0.62
CA ALA A 85 -17.12 0.60 -0.06
C ALA A 85 -16.27 1.18 -1.20
N ILE A 86 -14.94 1.28 -1.00
CA ILE A 86 -14.02 1.71 -2.07
C ILE A 86 -13.99 0.67 -3.20
N LEU A 87 -13.95 -0.62 -2.86
CA LEU A 87 -13.97 -1.71 -3.82
C LEU A 87 -15.24 -1.65 -4.68
N ASP A 88 -16.41 -1.53 -4.04
CA ASP A 88 -17.70 -1.45 -4.72
C ASP A 88 -17.78 -0.24 -5.65
N LYS A 89 -17.29 0.93 -5.20
CA LYS A 89 -17.23 2.16 -6.01
C LYS A 89 -16.28 2.04 -7.21
N GLU A 90 -15.09 1.46 -7.03
CA GLU A 90 -14.16 1.26 -8.14
C GLU A 90 -14.66 0.19 -9.12
N LYS A 91 -15.38 -0.82 -8.63
CA LYS A 91 -16.02 -1.87 -9.44
C LYS A 91 -17.18 -1.30 -10.27
N SER A 92 -18.06 -0.47 -9.68
CA SER A 92 -19.16 0.17 -10.43
C SER A 92 -18.65 1.20 -11.45
N GLY A 93 -17.49 1.79 -11.21
CA GLY A 93 -16.81 2.67 -12.17
C GLY A 93 -16.14 1.96 -13.35
N GLY A 94 -16.42 0.69 -13.60
CA GLY A 94 -15.95 -0.05 -14.78
C GLY A 94 -14.46 -0.45 -14.76
N ARG A 95 -13.76 -0.30 -13.64
CA ARG A 95 -12.35 -0.69 -13.57
C ARG A 95 -12.19 -2.22 -13.56
N PRO A 96 -11.15 -2.77 -14.22
CA PRO A 96 -10.88 -4.20 -14.17
C PRO A 96 -10.75 -4.69 -12.71
N ILE A 97 -11.54 -5.70 -12.35
CA ILE A 97 -11.64 -6.17 -10.96
C ILE A 97 -10.29 -6.57 -10.36
N ARG A 98 -9.40 -7.15 -11.18
CA ARG A 98 -8.03 -7.52 -10.80
C ARG A 98 -7.23 -6.31 -10.33
N LEU A 99 -7.35 -5.18 -11.04
CA LEU A 99 -6.69 -3.92 -10.69
C LEU A 99 -7.28 -3.34 -9.41
N VAL A 100 -8.61 -3.38 -9.27
CA VAL A 100 -9.30 -2.92 -8.05
C VAL A 100 -8.80 -3.69 -6.83
N ARG A 101 -8.79 -5.03 -6.88
CA ARG A 101 -8.29 -5.87 -5.79
C ARG A 101 -6.85 -5.54 -5.41
N SER A 102 -5.97 -5.39 -6.41
CA SER A 102 -4.58 -4.98 -6.17
C SER A 102 -4.48 -3.62 -5.47
N ARG A 103 -5.29 -2.64 -5.88
CA ARG A 103 -5.34 -1.31 -5.23
C ARG A 103 -5.85 -1.41 -3.79
N ILE A 104 -6.84 -2.27 -3.52
CA ILE A 104 -7.33 -2.50 -2.16
C ILE A 104 -6.26 -3.12 -1.28
N SER A 105 -5.50 -4.12 -1.77
CA SER A 105 -4.35 -4.67 -1.03
C SER A 105 -3.32 -3.60 -0.67
N VAL A 106 -2.99 -2.69 -1.61
CA VAL A 106 -2.07 -1.56 -1.34
C VAL A 106 -2.64 -0.63 -0.27
N ARG A 107 -3.94 -0.29 -0.33
CA ARG A 107 -4.59 0.54 0.70
C ARG A 107 -4.60 -0.13 2.07
N ALA A 108 -4.86 -1.44 2.13
CA ALA A 108 -4.82 -2.21 3.37
C ALA A 108 -3.41 -2.20 3.98
N CYS A 109 -2.38 -2.40 3.17
CA CYS A 109 -0.98 -2.31 3.58
C CYS A 109 -0.63 -0.93 4.16
N LYS A 110 -1.16 0.16 3.59
CA LYS A 110 -0.98 1.52 4.15
C LYS A 110 -1.64 1.70 5.51
N LEU A 111 -2.85 1.16 5.69
CA LEU A 111 -3.54 1.21 6.97
C LEU A 111 -2.76 0.44 8.04
N LEU A 112 -2.30 -0.77 7.70
CA LEU A 112 -1.47 -1.60 8.58
C LEU A 112 -0.18 -0.87 8.98
N PHE A 113 0.52 -0.27 8.02
CA PHE A 113 1.72 0.52 8.30
C PHE A 113 1.46 1.68 9.27
N ASN A 114 0.38 2.45 9.06
CA ASN A 114 0.05 3.55 9.95
C ASN A 114 -0.28 3.07 11.37
N GLN A 115 -0.97 1.93 11.49
CA GLN A 115 -1.28 1.32 12.79
C GLN A 115 -0.01 0.89 13.53
N PHE A 116 0.90 0.21 12.85
CA PHE A 116 2.18 -0.17 13.45
C PHE A 116 3.02 1.04 13.87
N VAL A 117 3.07 2.10 13.06
CA VAL A 117 3.78 3.32 13.42
C VAL A 117 3.13 3.98 14.65
N LYS A 118 1.81 3.94 14.77
CA LYS A 118 1.10 4.47 15.94
C LYS A 118 1.50 3.68 17.19
N GLU A 119 1.34 2.36 17.17
CA GLU A 119 1.65 1.47 18.30
C GLU A 119 3.13 1.54 18.70
N LEU A 120 4.04 1.55 17.73
CA LEU A 120 5.48 1.68 18.00
C LEU A 120 5.82 3.02 18.67
N ASN A 121 5.13 4.11 18.29
CA ASN A 121 5.35 5.41 18.93
C ASN A 121 4.75 5.46 20.34
N GLU A 122 3.66 4.74 20.60
CA GLU A 122 3.07 4.62 21.93
C GLU A 122 3.98 3.79 22.85
N TYR A 123 4.47 2.64 22.38
CA TYR A 123 5.42 1.81 23.11
C TYR A 123 6.70 2.56 23.49
N ASN A 124 7.28 3.36 22.58
CA ASN A 124 8.50 4.13 22.85
C ASN A 124 8.30 5.36 23.76
N ARG A 125 7.05 5.68 24.13
CA ARG A 125 6.74 6.75 25.10
C ARG A 125 6.58 6.22 26.52
N CYS A 126 6.36 4.93 26.67
CA CYS A 126 6.45 4.20 27.94
C CYS A 126 7.93 3.97 28.27
#